data_AF-A0AAV2YU69-F1
#
_entry.id   AF-A0AAV2YU69-F1
#
_cell.length_a   1.000
_cell.length_b   1.000
_cell.length_c   1.000
_cell.angle_alpha   90.00
_cell.angle_beta   90.00
_cell.angle_gamma   90.00
#
_symmetry.space_group_name_H-M   'P 1'
#
loop_
_entity.id
_entity.type
_entity.pdbx_description
1 polymer ?
#
loop_
_entity_poly.entity_id
_entity_poly.type
_entity_poly.pdbx_seq_one_letter_code
_entity_poly.pdbx_strand_id
1 'polypeptide(L)'
;MAPKKAHNDANNTKEELSENEIRSILIGKDGNLSRDFEAVLTKLFISFLEKPTDKSLTLDKLKAFSKICNDGKPFSNEEIKEIQTYFQCDENKGLTLKGFKDMYHTQSSAEPMETWRDMRKLGYAKELLERREAALLCRVCKSASNLVCSRCKVVRYCGAECQKKDWKANHKTTCKPAAV
;
A
#
# COMPACT_ATOMS: atom_id res chain seq x y z
N MET A 1 -25.48 8.55 52.30
CA MET A 1 -24.00 8.57 52.36
C MET A 1 -23.47 7.81 51.16
N ALA A 2 -22.98 8.52 50.14
CA ALA A 2 -22.38 7.91 48.95
C ALA A 2 -20.86 7.85 49.12
N PRO A 3 -20.18 6.75 48.78
CA PRO A 3 -18.75 6.74 48.61
C PRO A 3 -18.36 6.93 47.13
N LYS A 4 -17.72 8.08 46.93
CA LYS A 4 -16.70 8.54 45.96
C LYS A 4 -16.17 7.59 44.87
N LYS A 5 -16.25 8.13 43.64
CA LYS A 5 -15.26 8.27 42.54
C LYS A 5 -14.30 7.11 42.22
N ALA A 6 -14.32 6.71 40.95
CA ALA A 6 -13.11 6.40 40.18
C ALA A 6 -13.08 7.30 38.93
N HIS A 7 -12.03 8.12 38.83
CA HIS A 7 -11.62 8.84 37.64
C HIS A 7 -10.83 7.90 36.73
N ASN A 8 -10.90 8.16 35.42
CA ASN A 8 -9.96 7.84 34.34
C ASN A 8 -9.27 6.47 34.35
N ASP A 9 -9.42 5.75 33.24
CA ASP A 9 -8.23 5.39 32.44
C ASP A 9 -8.62 5.29 30.97
N ALA A 10 -8.16 6.27 30.20
CA ALA A 10 -8.11 6.23 28.75
C ALA A 10 -7.03 5.21 28.35
N ASN A 11 -7.42 3.95 28.25
CA ASN A 11 -6.55 2.92 27.68
C ASN A 11 -6.45 3.13 26.17
N ASN A 12 -5.40 3.84 25.78
CA ASN A 12 -4.85 3.89 24.43
C ASN A 12 -4.23 2.53 24.08
N THR A 13 -5.06 1.51 23.89
CA THR A 13 -4.64 0.28 23.21
C THR A 13 -4.57 0.61 21.72
N LYS A 14 -3.35 0.77 21.18
CA LYS A 14 -3.13 0.61 19.73
C LYS A 14 -3.53 -0.83 19.40
N GLU A 15 -4.77 -1.04 19.00
CA GLU A 15 -5.21 -2.33 18.48
C GLU A 15 -4.29 -2.70 17.31
N GLU A 16 -3.57 -3.81 17.47
CA GLU A 16 -2.73 -4.37 16.43
C GLU A 16 -3.67 -4.94 15.35
N LEU A 17 -3.50 -4.49 14.10
CA LEU A 17 -4.36 -4.90 12.99
C LEU A 17 -4.30 -6.42 12.81
N SER A 18 -5.45 -7.03 12.59
CA SER A 18 -5.52 -8.47 12.25
C SER A 18 -4.89 -8.75 10.87
N GLU A 19 -4.47 -9.99 10.63
CA GLU A 19 -3.92 -10.41 9.34
C GLU A 19 -4.89 -10.11 8.19
N ASN A 20 -6.19 -10.32 8.39
CA ASN A 20 -7.20 -10.05 7.37
C ASN A 20 -7.31 -8.55 7.04
N GLU A 21 -7.18 -7.68 8.04
CA GLU A 21 -7.17 -6.24 7.80
C GLU A 21 -5.92 -5.82 7.04
N ILE A 22 -4.76 -6.33 7.43
CA ILE A 22 -3.50 -6.10 6.74
C ILE A 22 -3.57 -6.60 5.30
N ARG A 23 -4.05 -7.82 5.07
CA ARG A 23 -4.27 -8.36 3.73
C ARG A 23 -5.18 -7.44 2.91
N SER A 24 -6.26 -6.89 3.50
CA SER A 24 -7.14 -5.94 2.80
C SER A 24 -6.50 -4.59 2.47
N ILE A 25 -5.46 -4.19 3.19
CA ILE A 25 -4.67 -2.99 2.91
C ILE A 25 -3.69 -3.24 1.75
N LEU A 26 -3.08 -4.42 1.71
CA LEU A 26 -2.04 -4.76 0.73
C LEU A 26 -2.62 -5.31 -0.58
N ILE A 27 -3.64 -6.15 -0.50
CA ILE A 27 -4.23 -6.87 -1.63
C ILE A 27 -5.68 -6.41 -1.84
N GLY A 28 -5.99 -6.00 -3.07
CA GLY A 28 -7.32 -5.66 -3.52
C GLY A 28 -8.25 -6.87 -3.63
N LYS A 29 -9.54 -6.61 -3.77
CA LYS A 29 -10.57 -7.67 -3.92
C LYS A 29 -10.43 -8.48 -5.21
N ASP A 30 -9.71 -7.93 -6.18
CA ASP A 30 -9.35 -8.57 -7.46
C ASP A 30 -8.11 -9.47 -7.35
N GLY A 31 -7.55 -9.61 -6.14
CA GLY A 31 -6.35 -10.40 -5.90
C GLY A 31 -5.04 -9.70 -6.30
N ASN A 32 -5.09 -8.51 -6.90
CA ASN A 32 -3.92 -7.70 -7.23
C ASN A 32 -3.49 -6.84 -6.04
N LEU A 33 -2.35 -6.17 -6.14
CA LEU A 33 -1.98 -5.13 -5.17
C LEU A 33 -3.08 -4.06 -5.07
N SER A 34 -3.38 -3.64 -3.85
CA SER A 34 -4.29 -2.51 -3.64
C SER A 34 -3.68 -1.25 -4.27
N ARG A 35 -4.53 -0.34 -4.75
CA ARG A 35 -4.06 0.89 -5.41
C ARG A 35 -3.19 1.76 -4.51
N ASP A 36 -3.54 1.84 -3.23
CA ASP A 36 -2.79 2.62 -2.25
C ASP A 36 -1.45 1.97 -1.94
N PHE A 37 -1.41 0.63 -1.84
CA PHE A 37 -0.16 -0.07 -1.65
C PHE A 37 0.74 0.00 -2.88
N GLU A 38 0.19 -0.11 -4.09
CA GLU A 38 0.94 0.05 -5.34
C GLU A 38 1.57 1.46 -5.46
N ALA A 39 0.84 2.49 -5.04
CA ALA A 39 1.35 3.87 -4.99
C ALA A 39 2.51 4.01 -3.99
N VAL A 40 2.38 3.40 -2.82
CA VAL A 40 3.45 3.35 -1.80
C VAL A 40 4.67 2.59 -2.31
N LEU A 41 4.50 1.42 -2.94
CA LEU A 41 5.61 0.66 -3.53
C LEU A 41 6.32 1.45 -4.63
N THR A 42 5.59 2.22 -5.42
CA THR A 42 6.18 3.10 -6.45
C THR A 42 7.06 4.17 -5.81
N LYS A 43 6.57 4.83 -4.76
CA LYS A 43 7.34 5.83 -4.00
C LYS A 43 8.56 5.21 -3.32
N LEU A 44 8.39 4.03 -2.72
CA LEU A 44 9.46 3.26 -2.10
C LEU A 44 10.54 2.91 -3.13
N PHE A 45 10.17 2.33 -4.27
CA PHE A 45 11.10 2.00 -5.35
C PHE A 45 11.92 3.22 -5.79
N ILE A 46 11.25 4.35 -6.05
CA ILE A 46 11.91 5.60 -6.45
C ILE A 46 12.90 6.08 -5.38
N SER A 47 12.60 5.91 -4.10
CA SER A 47 13.48 6.33 -3.00
C SER A 47 14.81 5.55 -2.93
N PHE A 48 14.89 4.37 -3.57
CA PHE A 48 16.11 3.56 -3.63
C PHE A 48 16.88 3.68 -4.95
N LEU A 49 16.34 4.40 -5.95
CA LEU A 49 17.07 4.67 -7.18
C LEU A 49 18.31 5.51 -6.90
N GLU A 50 19.38 5.30 -7.66
CA GLU A 50 20.59 6.12 -7.54
C GLU A 50 20.37 7.48 -8.18
N LYS A 51 19.73 7.50 -9.35
CA LYS A 51 19.35 8.70 -10.09
C LYS A 51 17.85 8.67 -10.40
N PRO A 52 17.17 9.82 -10.44
CA PRO A 52 15.75 9.88 -10.80
C PRO A 52 15.42 9.34 -12.19
N THR A 53 16.42 9.24 -13.07
CA THR A 53 16.31 8.73 -14.44
C THR A 53 16.43 7.21 -14.52
N ASP A 54 16.88 6.55 -13.44
CA ASP A 54 17.06 5.11 -13.42
C ASP A 54 15.71 4.41 -13.48
N LYS A 55 15.69 3.26 -14.17
CA LYS A 55 14.46 2.48 -14.39
C LYS A 55 14.43 1.17 -13.59
N SER A 56 15.51 0.90 -12.87
CA SER A 56 15.76 -0.36 -12.16
C SER A 56 16.60 -0.11 -10.91
N LEU A 57 16.40 -0.97 -9.91
CA LEU A 57 17.29 -1.07 -8.76
C LEU A 57 18.47 -1.95 -9.13
N THR A 58 19.67 -1.37 -9.10
CA THR A 58 20.90 -2.14 -9.25
C THR A 58 21.04 -3.15 -8.11
N LEU A 59 21.92 -4.14 -8.29
CA LEU A 59 22.18 -5.16 -7.28
C LEU A 59 22.56 -4.55 -5.92
N ASP A 60 23.39 -3.50 -5.92
CA ASP A 60 23.84 -2.85 -4.69
C ASP A 60 22.69 -2.12 -3.98
N LYS A 61 21.80 -1.47 -4.74
CA LYS A 61 20.59 -0.84 -4.18
C LYS A 61 19.61 -1.87 -3.64
N LEU A 62 19.43 -2.99 -4.33
CA LEU A 62 18.58 -4.09 -3.86
C LEU A 62 19.14 -4.74 -2.59
N LYS A 63 20.46 -4.90 -2.49
CA LYS A 63 21.13 -5.35 -1.26
C LYS A 63 21.03 -4.32 -0.13
N ALA A 64 21.13 -3.02 -0.42
CA ALA A 64 20.92 -1.98 0.58
C ALA A 64 19.49 -1.95 1.11
N PHE A 65 18.51 -2.10 0.21
CA PHE A 65 17.09 -2.21 0.54
C PHE A 65 16.80 -3.41 1.45
N SER A 66 17.27 -4.61 1.09
CA SER A 66 17.03 -5.82 1.89
C SER A 66 17.59 -5.75 3.31
N LYS A 67 18.72 -5.06 3.52
CA LYS A 67 19.25 -4.82 4.87
C LYS A 67 18.27 -4.08 5.77
N ILE A 68 17.45 -3.18 5.23
CA ILE A 68 16.50 -2.41 6.03
C ILE A 68 15.34 -3.30 6.50
N CYS A 69 14.87 -4.20 5.62
CA CYS A 69 13.79 -5.14 5.93
C CYS A 69 14.26 -6.27 6.86
N ASN A 70 15.46 -6.81 6.63
CA ASN A 70 15.97 -8.03 7.26
C ASN A 70 16.97 -7.78 8.39
N ASP A 71 16.76 -6.74 9.20
CA ASP A 71 17.55 -6.43 10.41
C ASP A 71 19.07 -6.36 10.16
N GLY A 72 19.44 -5.70 9.06
CA GLY A 72 20.82 -5.48 8.65
C GLY A 72 21.40 -6.57 7.74
N LYS A 73 20.69 -7.68 7.51
CA LYS A 73 21.14 -8.76 6.63
C LYS A 73 20.73 -8.48 5.17
N PRO A 74 21.67 -8.35 4.22
CA PRO A 74 21.30 -8.25 2.81
C PRO A 74 20.82 -9.60 2.28
N PHE A 75 20.07 -9.59 1.17
CA PHE A 75 19.83 -10.79 0.39
C PHE A 75 21.15 -11.48 0.01
N SER A 76 21.17 -12.79 0.19
CA SER A 76 22.19 -13.72 -0.28
C SER A 76 22.27 -13.73 -1.81
N ASN A 77 23.36 -14.27 -2.36
CA ASN A 77 23.50 -14.35 -3.81
C ASN A 77 22.46 -15.30 -4.42
N GLU A 78 22.00 -16.29 -3.65
CA GLU A 78 20.94 -17.23 -3.99
C GLU A 78 19.59 -16.53 -4.09
N GLU A 79 19.20 -15.76 -3.06
CA GLU A 79 17.98 -14.95 -3.06
C GLU A 79 17.97 -13.93 -4.23
N ILE A 80 19.11 -13.31 -4.51
CA ILE A 80 19.26 -12.40 -5.67
C ILE A 80 19.05 -13.14 -6.98
N LYS A 81 19.61 -14.35 -7.14
CA LYS A 81 19.44 -15.16 -8.36
C LYS A 81 17.98 -15.55 -8.54
N GLU A 82 17.27 -15.90 -7.47
CA GLU A 82 15.84 -16.19 -7.51
C GLU A 82 15.06 -14.95 -7.96
N ILE A 83 15.34 -13.78 -7.39
CA ILE A 83 14.70 -12.52 -7.80
C ILE A 83 14.91 -12.26 -9.30
N GLN A 84 16.14 -12.41 -9.79
CA GLN A 84 16.48 -12.21 -11.20
C GLN A 84 15.90 -13.27 -12.14
N THR A 85 15.53 -14.44 -11.61
CA THR A 85 14.96 -15.55 -12.38
C THR A 85 13.43 -15.41 -12.50
N TYR A 86 12.77 -15.01 -11.42
CA TYR A 86 11.31 -15.01 -11.34
C TYR A 86 10.67 -13.64 -11.59
N PHE A 87 11.39 -12.54 -11.35
CA PHE A 87 10.86 -11.20 -11.48
C PHE A 87 11.52 -10.41 -12.60
N GLN A 88 10.81 -9.40 -13.11
CA GLN A 88 11.29 -8.64 -14.25
C GLN A 88 12.50 -7.76 -13.88
N CYS A 89 13.64 -8.09 -14.48
CA CYS A 89 14.84 -7.27 -14.48
C CYS A 89 15.08 -6.60 -15.85
N ASP A 90 15.94 -5.58 -15.86
CA ASP A 90 16.47 -4.98 -17.09
C ASP A 90 17.65 -5.80 -17.66
N GLU A 91 18.21 -5.31 -18.76
CA GLU A 91 19.38 -5.90 -19.44
C GLU A 91 20.64 -6.02 -18.55
N ASN A 92 20.75 -5.21 -17.50
CA ASN A 92 21.83 -5.22 -16.53
C ASN A 92 21.50 -6.01 -15.27
N LYS A 93 20.41 -6.80 -15.28
CA LYS A 93 19.89 -7.56 -14.15
C LYS A 93 19.46 -6.71 -12.94
N GLY A 94 19.16 -5.44 -13.16
CA GLY A 94 18.55 -4.56 -12.17
C GLY A 94 17.05 -4.81 -12.08
N LEU A 95 16.49 -4.86 -10.87
CA LEU A 95 15.07 -5.13 -10.65
C LEU A 95 14.22 -3.92 -11.07
N THR A 96 13.32 -4.10 -12.02
CA THR A 96 12.47 -3.00 -12.53
C THR A 96 11.32 -2.68 -11.56
N LEU A 97 10.65 -1.53 -11.73
CA LEU A 97 9.46 -1.20 -10.92
C LEU A 97 8.37 -2.26 -11.01
N LYS A 98 8.14 -2.84 -12.20
CA LYS A 98 7.17 -3.90 -12.37
C LYS A 98 7.61 -5.18 -11.65
N GLY A 99 8.87 -5.59 -11.81
CA GLY A 99 9.42 -6.73 -11.07
C GLY A 99 9.35 -6.56 -9.56
N PHE A 100 9.63 -5.36 -9.06
CA PHE A 100 9.52 -5.01 -7.64
C PHE A 100 8.07 -5.12 -7.12
N LYS A 101 7.10 -4.64 -7.88
CA LYS A 101 5.67 -4.80 -7.55
C LYS A 101 5.24 -6.26 -7.59
N ASP A 102 5.65 -7.02 -8.61
CA ASP A 102 5.31 -8.44 -8.74
C ASP A 102 5.90 -9.27 -7.58
N MET A 103 7.11 -8.94 -7.15
CA MET A 103 7.75 -9.51 -5.96
C MET A 103 6.92 -9.25 -4.70
N TYR A 104 6.55 -7.99 -4.45
CA TYR A 104 5.72 -7.63 -3.31
C TYR A 104 4.31 -8.21 -3.38
N HIS A 105 3.73 -8.35 -4.57
CA HIS A 105 2.44 -9.01 -4.77
C HIS A 105 2.52 -10.47 -4.31
N THR A 106 3.51 -11.21 -4.80
CA THR A 106 3.73 -12.61 -4.44
C THR A 106 3.91 -12.78 -2.94
N GLN A 107 4.78 -11.98 -2.31
CA GLN A 107 5.00 -12.02 -0.87
C GLN A 107 3.74 -11.62 -0.09
N SER A 108 3.06 -10.53 -0.45
CA SER A 108 1.88 -10.04 0.27
C SER A 108 0.69 -10.99 0.20
N SER A 109 0.56 -11.72 -0.90
CA SER A 109 -0.49 -12.72 -1.06
C SER A 109 -0.27 -13.91 -0.13
N ALA A 110 0.98 -14.38 0.00
CA ALA A 110 1.35 -15.52 0.85
C ALA A 110 1.51 -15.14 2.33
N GLU A 111 2.25 -14.07 2.62
CA GLU A 111 2.75 -13.67 3.94
C GLU A 111 2.51 -12.16 4.20
N PRO A 112 1.25 -11.70 4.25
CA PRO A 112 0.92 -10.27 4.39
C PRO A 112 1.50 -9.62 5.66
N MET A 113 1.68 -10.39 6.74
CA MET A 113 2.27 -9.91 7.99
C MET A 113 3.74 -9.54 7.85
N GLU A 114 4.51 -10.25 7.02
CA GLU A 114 5.90 -9.91 6.74
C GLU A 114 6.00 -8.61 5.96
N THR A 115 5.21 -8.49 4.89
CA THR A 115 5.14 -7.23 4.14
C THR A 115 4.74 -6.06 5.03
N TRP A 116 3.81 -6.26 5.96
CA TRP A 116 3.42 -5.21 6.90
C TRP A 116 4.54 -4.81 7.87
N ARG A 117 5.32 -5.80 8.35
CA ARG A 117 6.52 -5.55 9.15
C ARG A 117 7.51 -4.67 8.39
N ASP A 118 7.74 -4.96 7.11
CA ASP A 118 8.61 -4.14 6.25
C ASP A 118 8.06 -2.73 6.09
N MET A 119 6.76 -2.57 5.81
CA MET A 119 6.13 -1.25 5.69
C MET A 119 6.23 -0.43 6.98
N ARG A 120 6.24 -1.08 8.15
CA ARG A 120 6.51 -0.41 9.43
C ARG A 120 7.97 0.04 9.54
N LYS A 121 8.94 -0.84 9.24
CA LYS A 121 10.38 -0.53 9.29
C LYS A 121 10.75 0.61 8.30
N LEU A 122 10.11 0.61 7.13
CA LEU A 122 10.33 1.61 6.07
C LEU A 122 9.54 2.92 6.30
N GLY A 123 8.70 3.01 7.33
CA GLY A 123 7.95 4.21 7.68
C GLY A 123 6.68 4.47 6.85
N TYR A 124 6.22 3.50 6.05
CA TYR A 124 5.06 3.63 5.18
C TYR A 124 3.75 3.11 5.78
N ALA A 125 3.79 2.35 6.89
CA ALA A 125 2.59 1.81 7.53
C ALA A 125 1.59 2.92 7.91
N LYS A 126 2.06 4.05 8.44
CA LYS A 126 1.19 5.20 8.77
C LYS A 126 0.52 5.77 7.52
N GLU A 127 1.27 5.96 6.43
CA GLU A 127 0.75 6.48 5.17
C GLU A 127 -0.32 5.53 4.58
N LEU A 128 -0.11 4.21 4.66
CA LEU A 128 -1.10 3.21 4.21
C LEU A 128 -2.40 3.28 5.01
N LEU A 129 -2.32 3.43 6.32
CA LEU A 129 -3.52 3.57 7.17
C LEU A 129 -4.26 4.87 6.89
N GLU A 130 -3.55 5.98 6.78
CA GLU A 130 -4.16 7.28 6.44
C GLU A 130 -4.86 7.24 5.08
N ARG A 131 -4.25 6.57 4.08
CA ARG A 131 -4.86 6.35 2.76
C ARG A 131 -6.12 5.49 2.85
N ARG A 132 -6.08 4.39 3.60
CA ARG A 132 -7.23 3.50 3.84
C ARG A 132 -8.41 4.27 4.44
N GLU A 133 -8.16 5.04 5.50
CA GLU A 133 -9.20 5.84 6.15
C GLU A 133 -9.74 6.92 5.21
N ALA A 134 -8.85 7.62 4.49
CA ALA A 134 -9.27 8.61 3.50
C ALA A 134 -10.12 8.01 2.36
N ALA A 135 -9.89 6.74 1.99
CA ALA A 135 -10.68 6.03 0.99
C ALA A 135 -12.11 5.73 1.44
N LEU A 136 -12.41 5.79 2.75
CA LEU A 136 -13.76 5.67 3.32
C LEU A 136 -14.53 7.00 3.33
N LEU A 137 -13.89 8.10 2.95
CA LEU A 137 -14.49 9.43 2.95
C LEU A 137 -14.97 9.85 1.56
N CYS A 138 -15.93 10.78 1.56
CA CYS A 138 -16.44 11.39 0.35
C CYS A 138 -15.30 12.12 -0.39
N ARG A 139 -15.07 11.80 -1.66
CA ARG A 139 -14.01 12.44 -2.46
C ARG A 139 -14.14 13.96 -2.50
N VAL A 140 -15.37 14.48 -2.45
CA VAL A 140 -15.69 15.92 -2.56
C VAL A 140 -15.58 16.63 -1.21
N CYS A 141 -16.38 16.24 -0.22
CA CYS A 141 -16.52 16.98 1.04
C CYS A 141 -15.78 16.37 2.23
N LYS A 142 -15.13 15.21 2.05
CA LYS A 142 -14.41 14.46 3.08
C LYS A 142 -15.25 13.96 4.27
N SER A 143 -16.57 14.08 4.24
CA SER A 143 -17.47 13.45 5.21
C SER A 143 -17.59 11.93 4.98
N ALA A 144 -18.10 11.18 5.96
CA ALA A 144 -18.36 9.75 5.84
C ALA A 144 -19.17 9.43 4.56
N SER A 145 -18.81 8.34 3.89
CA SER A 145 -19.38 7.98 2.60
C SER A 145 -20.16 6.67 2.66
N ASN A 146 -21.36 6.69 2.08
CA ASN A 146 -22.23 5.52 1.99
C ASN A 146 -22.47 5.10 0.53
N LEU A 147 -22.06 5.93 -0.43
CA LEU A 147 -22.25 5.70 -1.85
C LEU A 147 -20.90 5.47 -2.53
N VAL A 148 -20.77 4.36 -3.28
CA VAL A 148 -19.60 4.11 -4.13
C VAL A 148 -19.99 4.28 -5.59
N CYS A 149 -19.08 4.82 -6.40
CA CYS A 149 -19.27 4.87 -7.85
C CYS A 149 -19.56 3.47 -8.40
N SER A 150 -20.73 3.29 -9.01
CA SER A 150 -21.19 1.99 -9.51
C SER A 150 -20.29 1.39 -10.60
N ARG A 151 -19.62 2.24 -11.38
CA ARG A 151 -18.74 1.83 -12.48
C ARG A 151 -17.36 1.38 -12.02
N CYS A 152 -16.66 2.22 -11.25
CA CYS A 152 -15.28 1.93 -10.85
C CYS A 152 -15.16 1.21 -9.50
N LYS A 153 -16.20 1.26 -8.66
CA LYS A 153 -16.23 0.69 -7.30
C LYS A 153 -15.12 1.20 -6.35
N VAL A 154 -14.43 2.29 -6.72
CA VAL A 154 -13.29 2.83 -5.96
C VAL A 154 -13.64 4.14 -5.27
N VAL A 155 -14.15 5.12 -6.02
CA VAL A 155 -14.42 6.45 -5.48
C VAL A 155 -15.72 6.45 -4.70
N ARG A 156 -15.70 7.01 -3.49
CA ARG A 156 -16.87 7.13 -2.62
C ARG A 156 -17.36 8.56 -2.48
N TYR A 157 -18.64 8.68 -2.16
CA TYR A 157 -19.37 9.93 -1.98
C TYR A 157 -20.33 9.80 -0.79
N CYS A 158 -20.59 10.92 -0.12
CA CYS A 158 -21.64 10.97 0.90
C CYS A 158 -23.05 10.85 0.30
N GLY A 159 -23.22 11.21 -0.99
CA GLY A 159 -24.48 11.09 -1.71
C GLY A 159 -24.38 11.49 -3.19
N ALA A 160 -25.51 11.40 -3.89
CA ALA A 160 -25.60 11.63 -5.34
C ALA A 160 -25.15 13.04 -5.76
N GLU A 161 -25.36 14.05 -4.92
CA GLU A 161 -24.97 15.43 -5.23
C GLU A 161 -23.45 15.58 -5.34
N CYS A 162 -22.70 15.06 -4.37
CA CYS A 162 -21.23 15.03 -4.44
C CYS A 162 -20.75 14.17 -5.62
N GLN A 163 -21.40 13.04 -5.90
CA GLN A 163 -21.06 12.22 -7.06
C GLN A 163 -21.23 13.00 -8.39
N LYS A 164 -22.38 13.66 -8.60
CA LYS A 164 -22.63 14.46 -9.82
C LYS A 164 -21.64 15.60 -9.96
N LYS A 165 -21.31 16.29 -8.86
CA LYS A 165 -20.33 17.37 -8.84
C LYS A 165 -18.95 16.89 -9.27
N ASP A 166 -18.46 15.81 -8.66
CA ASP A 166 -17.16 15.25 -9.03
C ASP A 166 -17.16 14.64 -10.43
N TRP A 167 -18.28 14.03 -10.85
CA TRP A 167 -18.42 13.48 -12.20
C TRP A 167 -18.22 14.55 -13.27
N LYS A 168 -18.88 15.70 -13.12
CA LYS A 168 -18.76 16.83 -14.04
C LYS A 168 -17.37 17.47 -14.00
N ALA A 169 -16.78 17.57 -12.81
CA ALA A 169 -15.50 18.25 -12.62
C ALA A 169 -14.30 17.40 -13.07
N ASN A 170 -14.21 16.13 -12.64
CA ASN A 170 -12.98 15.33 -12.77
C ASN A 170 -13.22 13.84 -13.00
N HIS A 171 -14.14 13.19 -12.28
CA HIS A 171 -14.20 11.74 -12.25
C HIS A 171 -14.55 11.12 -13.60
N LYS A 172 -15.32 11.80 -14.45
CA LYS A 172 -15.72 11.27 -15.77
C LYS A 172 -14.53 10.88 -16.64
N THR A 173 -13.43 11.65 -16.61
CA THR A 173 -12.24 11.40 -17.44
C THR A 173 -11.34 10.33 -16.85
N THR A 174 -11.37 10.14 -15.52
CA THR A 174 -10.48 9.17 -14.84
C THR A 174 -11.19 7.89 -14.41
N CYS A 175 -12.51 7.78 -14.60
CA CYS A 175 -13.28 6.62 -14.20
C CYS A 175 -12.99 5.43 -15.14
N LYS A 176 -12.49 4.34 -14.56
CA LYS A 176 -12.28 3.06 -15.24
C LYS A 176 -13.20 1.99 -14.61
N PRO A 177 -13.80 1.08 -15.40
CA PRO A 177 -14.57 -0.04 -14.86
C PRO A 177 -13.74 -0.83 -13.84
N ALA A 178 -14.39 -1.38 -12.82
CA ALA A 178 -13.73 -2.38 -11.98
C ALA A 178 -13.31 -3.58 -12.86
N ALA A 179 -12.14 -4.15 -12.62
CA ALA A 179 -11.75 -5.41 -13.25
C ALA A 179 -12.79 -6.47 -12.83
N VAL A 180 -13.27 -7.24 -13.81
CA VAL A 180 -14.20 -8.37 -13.63
C VAL A 180 -13.39 -9.62 -13.38
#